data_AF-A0A428YZN2-F1
#
_entry.id   AF-A0A428YZN2-F1
#
_cell.length_a   1.000
_cell.length_b   1.000
_cell.length_c   1.000
_cell.angle_alpha   90.00
_cell.angle_beta   90.00
_cell.angle_gamma   90.00
#
_symmetry.space_group_name_H-M   'P 1'
#
loop_
_entity.id
_entity.type
_entity.pdbx_description
1 polymer ?
#
loop_
_entity_poly.entity_id
_entity_poly.type
_entity_poly.pdbx_seq_one_letter_code
_entity_poly.pdbx_strand_id
1 'polypeptide(L)'
;MTYYPDLSPYQYTVVDQPMVNVGWLEPGEYFPRGPVPVHLVDALLKLGTRPRNRLRGFHFCGFCSHYRGTGEIHVVSASGIRYAAPMLIIHYIFAHRYRPPAEFIDAVLMPVKAIA
;
A
#
# COMPACT_ATOMS: atom_id res chain seq x y z
N MET A 1 5.52 -3.69 13.37
CA MET A 1 6.02 -5.07 13.21
C MET A 1 4.95 -5.91 12.54
N THR A 2 4.72 -5.62 11.26
CA THR A 2 3.91 -6.42 10.35
C THR A 2 4.56 -6.34 8.98
N TYR A 3 5.23 -7.42 8.59
CA TYR A 3 5.84 -7.57 7.27
C TYR A 3 5.04 -8.55 6.44
N TYR A 4 4.78 -8.19 5.20
CA TYR A 4 4.33 -9.11 4.17
C TYR A 4 5.07 -8.78 2.88
N PRO A 5 5.71 -9.78 2.21
CA PRO A 5 6.35 -9.54 0.93
C PRO A 5 5.36 -8.94 -0.08
N ASP A 6 5.84 -8.04 -0.92
CA ASP A 6 5.03 -7.51 -2.02
C ASP A 6 4.50 -8.66 -2.89
N LEU A 7 3.23 -8.53 -3.31
CA LEU A 7 2.49 -9.50 -4.12
C LEU A 7 2.19 -10.84 -3.42
N SER A 8 2.52 -10.98 -2.15
CA SER A 8 2.07 -12.13 -1.34
C SER A 8 0.57 -12.07 -1.06
N PRO A 9 -0.09 -13.22 -0.82
CA PRO A 9 -1.50 -13.23 -0.42
C PRO A 9 -1.75 -12.40 0.85
N TYR A 10 -2.80 -11.57 0.83
CA TYR A 10 -3.22 -10.74 1.96
C TYR A 10 -3.63 -11.60 3.16
N GLN A 11 -3.06 -11.28 4.34
CA GLN A 11 -3.17 -12.09 5.55
C GLN A 11 -3.41 -11.27 6.82
N TYR A 12 -3.58 -9.95 6.70
CA TYR A 12 -3.69 -9.08 7.88
C TYR A 12 -5.06 -9.17 8.55
N THR A 13 -6.14 -9.29 7.77
CA THR A 13 -7.51 -9.48 8.26
C THR A 13 -8.27 -10.49 7.39
N VAL A 14 -9.47 -10.87 7.83
CA VAL A 14 -10.41 -11.61 6.98
C VAL A 14 -10.90 -10.70 5.85
N VAL A 15 -11.02 -11.26 4.65
CA VAL A 15 -11.53 -10.60 3.43
C VAL A 15 -12.48 -11.53 2.69
N ASP A 16 -13.49 -10.95 2.04
CA ASP A 16 -14.48 -11.72 1.25
C ASP A 16 -13.94 -12.12 -0.13
N GLN A 17 -12.90 -11.44 -0.60
CA GLN A 17 -12.27 -11.69 -1.90
C GLN A 17 -10.74 -11.70 -1.75
N PRO A 18 -10.03 -12.56 -2.51
CA PRO A 18 -8.57 -12.59 -2.49
C PRO A 18 -7.96 -11.24 -2.84
N MET A 19 -6.90 -10.89 -2.11
CA MET A 19 -6.09 -9.70 -2.34
C MET A 19 -4.62 -10.05 -2.18
N VAL A 20 -3.74 -9.18 -2.67
CA VAL A 20 -2.30 -9.26 -2.46
C VAL A 20 -1.75 -8.04 -1.71
N ASN A 21 -0.71 -8.25 -0.92
CA ASN A 21 -0.05 -7.24 -0.11
C ASN A 21 0.88 -6.36 -0.95
N VAL A 22 0.93 -5.07 -0.64
CA VAL A 22 1.96 -4.15 -1.16
C VAL A 22 2.40 -3.17 -0.06
N GLY A 23 3.70 -2.98 0.13
CA GLY A 23 4.23 -1.93 1.01
C GLY A 23 4.11 -2.20 2.50
N TRP A 24 3.99 -3.48 2.92
CA TRP A 24 4.07 -3.90 4.32
C TRP A 24 5.54 -4.17 4.69
N LEU A 25 6.30 -3.09 4.89
CA LEU A 25 7.75 -3.13 5.05
C LEU A 25 8.17 -3.15 6.52
N GLU A 26 9.27 -3.84 6.83
CA GLU A 26 9.91 -3.83 8.15
C GLU A 26 11.45 -3.78 8.03
N PRO A 27 12.16 -3.28 9.06
CA PRO A 27 13.63 -3.34 9.12
C PRO A 27 14.15 -4.77 9.02
N GLY A 28 15.27 -4.95 8.30
CA GLY A 28 15.88 -6.26 8.07
C GLY A 28 15.43 -6.94 6.78
N GLU A 29 14.28 -6.55 6.24
CA GLU A 29 13.74 -7.09 4.99
C GLU A 29 14.16 -6.22 3.79
N TYR A 30 14.49 -6.87 2.68
CA TYR A 30 14.78 -6.16 1.44
C TYR A 30 13.50 -5.60 0.84
N PHE A 31 13.57 -4.38 0.31
CA PHE A 31 12.54 -3.83 -0.56
C PHE A 31 13.15 -3.05 -1.73
N PRO A 32 12.52 -3.07 -2.92
CA PRO A 32 12.98 -2.31 -4.07
C PRO A 32 12.95 -0.81 -3.78
N ARG A 33 13.99 -0.10 -4.24
CA ARG A 33 14.07 1.36 -4.17
C ARG A 33 14.28 1.96 -5.54
N GLY A 34 13.76 3.15 -5.77
CA GLY A 34 13.94 3.84 -7.04
C GLY A 34 12.92 4.94 -7.30
N PRO A 35 13.00 5.58 -8.47
CA PRO A 35 12.01 6.56 -8.87
C PRO A 35 10.64 5.90 -9.06
N VAL A 36 9.60 6.69 -8.80
CA VAL A 36 8.19 6.35 -9.08
C VAL A 36 7.58 7.43 -9.97
N PRO A 37 6.47 7.15 -10.69
CA PRO A 37 5.79 8.17 -11.47
C PRO A 37 5.36 9.37 -10.62
N VAL A 38 5.47 10.58 -11.18
CA VAL A 38 5.24 11.84 -10.45
C VAL A 38 3.84 11.93 -9.82
N HIS A 39 2.82 11.36 -10.44
CA HIS A 39 1.44 11.40 -9.96
C HIS A 39 1.07 10.25 -9.00
N LEU A 40 1.96 9.29 -8.75
CA LEU A 40 1.65 8.13 -7.92
C LEU A 40 1.28 8.56 -6.49
N VAL A 41 2.08 9.45 -5.89
CA VAL A 41 1.87 9.91 -4.52
C VAL A 41 0.55 10.67 -4.40
N ASP A 42 0.24 11.55 -5.37
CA ASP A 42 -1.02 12.28 -5.40
C ASP A 42 -2.24 11.35 -5.51
N ALA A 43 -2.15 10.30 -6.33
CA ALA A 43 -3.20 9.30 -6.47
C ALA A 43 -3.38 8.50 -5.17
N LEU A 44 -2.29 8.07 -4.53
CA LEU A 44 -2.35 7.39 -3.24
C LEU A 44 -2.91 8.28 -2.12
N LEU A 45 -2.54 9.57 -2.09
CA LEU A 45 -3.11 10.54 -1.14
C LEU A 45 -4.63 10.68 -1.31
N LYS A 46 -5.11 10.74 -2.56
CA LYS A 46 -6.56 10.77 -2.86
C LYS A 46 -7.25 9.50 -2.39
N LEU A 47 -6.72 8.32 -2.70
CA LEU A 47 -7.26 7.04 -2.24
C LEU A 47 -7.25 6.94 -0.70
N GLY A 48 -6.18 7.43 -0.08
CA GLY A 48 -5.99 7.47 1.37
C GLY A 48 -6.95 8.38 2.14
N THR A 49 -7.79 9.17 1.46
CA THR A 49 -8.87 9.95 2.10
C THR A 49 -10.01 9.06 2.62
N ARG A 50 -10.14 7.83 2.11
CA ARG A 50 -11.17 6.85 2.51
C ARG A 50 -10.52 5.49 2.79
N PRO A 51 -9.68 5.39 3.84
CA PRO A 51 -8.93 4.17 4.10
C PRO A 51 -9.86 3.04 4.56
N ARG A 52 -9.52 1.82 4.15
CA ARG A 52 -10.16 0.57 4.58
C ARG A 52 -9.48 0.03 5.83
N ASN A 53 -10.09 -0.96 6.48
CA ASN A 53 -9.51 -1.68 7.62
C ASN A 53 -8.93 -0.78 8.72
N ARG A 54 -9.63 0.31 9.06
CA ARG A 54 -9.24 1.16 10.20
C ARG A 54 -9.52 0.44 11.51
N LEU A 55 -8.48 -0.17 12.08
CA LEU A 55 -8.53 -0.83 13.39
C LEU A 55 -8.16 0.15 14.52
N ARG A 56 -8.25 -0.29 15.78
CA ARG A 56 -8.01 0.54 16.98
C ARG A 56 -6.52 0.89 17.24
N GLY A 57 -5.62 0.61 16.30
CA GLY A 57 -4.18 0.79 16.44
C GLY A 57 -3.55 1.63 15.32
N PHE A 58 -2.26 1.88 15.48
CA PHE A 58 -1.42 2.56 14.48
C PHE A 58 -0.31 1.63 14.00
N HIS A 59 -0.04 1.68 12.70
CA HIS A 59 1.19 1.17 12.13
C HIS A 59 2.24 2.27 12.24
N PHE A 60 3.36 1.99 12.92
CA PHE A 60 4.50 2.91 13.06
C PHE A 60 5.60 2.55 12.07
N CYS A 61 6.22 3.56 11.46
CA CYS A 61 7.37 3.34 10.60
C CYS A 61 8.54 2.76 11.41
N GLY A 62 9.01 1.57 11.03
CA GLY A 62 10.16 0.92 11.67
C GLY A 62 11.52 1.54 11.30
N PHE A 63 11.58 2.39 10.26
CA PHE A 63 12.82 2.97 9.74
C PHE A 63 13.09 4.39 10.24
N CYS A 64 12.05 5.16 10.52
CA CYS A 64 12.15 6.45 11.19
C CYS A 64 10.99 6.60 12.19
N SER A 65 11.31 6.69 13.47
CA SER A 65 10.36 6.52 14.58
C SER A 65 9.30 7.64 14.74
N HIS A 66 9.12 8.49 13.72
CA HIS A 66 8.30 9.69 13.79
C HIS A 66 7.00 9.60 12.98
N TYR A 67 6.89 8.66 12.03
CA TYR A 67 5.72 8.54 11.18
C TYR A 67 4.83 7.36 11.57
N ARG A 68 3.51 7.58 11.53
CA ARG A 68 2.51 6.54 11.77
C ARG A 68 1.29 6.74 10.88
N GLY A 69 0.56 5.67 10.63
CA GLY A 69 -0.69 5.67 9.88
C GLY A 69 -1.66 4.60 10.39
N THR A 70 -2.90 4.66 9.91
CA THR A 70 -3.96 3.73 10.29
C THR A 70 -4.82 3.41 9.07
N GLY A 71 -5.22 2.15 8.95
CA GLY A 71 -5.96 1.65 7.80
C GLY A 71 -5.09 1.43 6.56
N GLU A 72 -5.78 1.12 5.48
CA GLU A 72 -5.22 0.61 4.24
C GLU A 72 -5.81 1.28 3.01
N ILE A 73 -5.03 1.33 1.95
CA ILE A 73 -5.47 1.65 0.59
C ILE A 73 -5.74 0.34 -0.12
N HIS A 74 -6.98 0.18 -0.60
CA HIS A 74 -7.37 -0.94 -1.44
C HIS A 74 -7.60 -0.44 -2.86
N VAL A 75 -6.99 -1.11 -3.84
CA VAL A 75 -7.13 -0.78 -5.27
C VAL A 75 -7.34 -2.04 -6.09
N VAL A 76 -8.11 -1.92 -7.17
CA VAL A 76 -8.38 -3.02 -8.11
C VAL A 76 -7.85 -2.63 -9.48
N SER A 77 -6.97 -3.47 -10.02
CA SER A 77 -6.41 -3.31 -11.37
C SER A 77 -7.45 -3.56 -12.46
N ALA A 78 -7.11 -3.17 -13.70
CA ALA A 78 -7.85 -3.50 -14.92
C ALA A 78 -8.17 -4.99 -15.08
N SER A 79 -7.28 -5.87 -14.63
CA SER A 79 -7.45 -7.33 -14.70
C SER A 79 -8.24 -7.91 -13.51
N GLY A 80 -8.73 -7.07 -12.60
CA GLY A 80 -9.51 -7.50 -11.43
C GLY A 80 -8.66 -7.91 -10.21
N ILE A 81 -7.33 -7.86 -10.29
CA ILE A 81 -6.45 -8.13 -9.14
C ILE A 81 -6.64 -7.02 -8.10
N ARG A 82 -6.87 -7.43 -6.86
CA ARG A 82 -7.06 -6.54 -5.70
C ARG A 82 -5.77 -6.44 -4.89
N TYR A 83 -5.37 -5.23 -4.58
CA TYR A 83 -4.17 -4.93 -3.80
C TYR A 83 -4.55 -4.24 -2.49
N ALA A 84 -3.87 -4.60 -1.40
CA ALA A 84 -3.98 -3.96 -0.10
C ALA A 84 -2.61 -3.41 0.33
N ALA A 85 -2.56 -2.12 0.60
CA ALA A 85 -1.37 -1.44 1.08
C ALA A 85 -1.66 -0.68 2.39
N PRO A 86 -0.74 -0.68 3.38
CA PRO A 86 -0.94 0.12 4.57
C PRO A 86 -0.84 1.61 4.19
N MET A 87 -1.50 2.49 4.94
CA MET A 87 -1.38 3.94 4.71
C MET A 87 0.08 4.46 4.71
N LEU A 88 1.00 3.72 5.34
CA LEU A 88 2.43 4.06 5.36
C LEU A 88 3.11 3.92 3.99
N ILE A 89 2.49 3.27 3.00
CA ILE A 89 3.06 3.18 1.65
C ILE A 89 3.44 4.55 1.09
N ILE A 90 2.63 5.58 1.36
CA ILE A 90 2.88 6.97 0.96
C ILE A 90 4.18 7.48 1.57
N HIS A 91 4.35 7.26 2.87
CA HIS A 91 5.56 7.63 3.60
C HIS A 91 6.78 6.81 3.15
N TYR A 92 6.61 5.51 2.93
CA TYR A 92 7.70 4.64 2.45
C TYR A 92 8.21 5.07 1.08
N ILE A 93 7.32 5.44 0.16
CA ILE A 93 7.71 5.99 -1.15
C ILE A 93 8.51 7.29 -0.96
N PHE A 94 7.98 8.23 -0.17
CA PHE A 94 8.58 9.56 -0.04
C PHE A 94 9.89 9.56 0.76
N ALA A 95 9.87 8.99 1.96
CA ALA A 95 10.97 9.08 2.93
C ALA A 95 12.01 7.95 2.76
N HIS A 96 11.58 6.79 2.27
CA HIS A 96 12.44 5.59 2.18
C HIS A 96 12.71 5.15 0.74
N ARG A 97 12.25 5.94 -0.25
CA ARG A 97 12.39 5.69 -1.68
C ARG A 97 11.91 4.31 -2.10
N TYR A 98 10.95 3.74 -1.36
CA TYR A 98 10.32 2.48 -1.72
C TYR A 98 9.69 2.61 -3.09
N ARG A 99 9.99 1.65 -3.96
CA ARG A 99 9.41 1.54 -5.30
C ARG A 99 8.45 0.36 -5.31
N PRO A 100 7.11 0.60 -5.29
CA PRO A 100 6.14 -0.47 -5.36
C PRO A 100 6.24 -1.29 -6.65
N PRO A 101 5.66 -2.51 -6.68
CA PRO A 101 5.53 -3.29 -7.90
C PRO A 101 4.84 -2.49 -9.02
N ALA A 102 5.30 -2.68 -10.26
CA ALA A 102 4.78 -1.93 -11.41
C ALA A 102 3.26 -2.13 -11.59
N GLU A 103 2.78 -3.36 -11.44
CA GLU A 103 1.36 -3.70 -11.51
C GLU A 103 0.48 -2.99 -10.47
N PHE A 104 1.02 -2.72 -9.28
CA PHE A 104 0.33 -1.91 -8.27
C PHE A 104 0.30 -0.44 -8.67
N ILE A 105 1.41 0.10 -9.19
CA ILE A 105 1.50 1.47 -9.69
C ILE A 105 0.46 1.69 -10.80
N ASP A 106 0.37 0.76 -11.74
CA ASP A 106 -0.61 0.80 -12.82
C ASP A 106 -2.05 0.75 -12.28
N ALA A 107 -2.32 -0.12 -11.31
CA ALA A 107 -3.64 -0.20 -10.67
C ALA A 107 -4.05 1.11 -9.98
N VAL A 108 -3.10 1.83 -9.37
CA VAL A 108 -3.34 3.12 -8.70
C VAL A 108 -3.58 4.24 -9.71
N LEU A 109 -2.83 4.26 -10.81
CA LEU A 109 -2.91 5.33 -11.80
C LEU A 109 -4.04 5.13 -12.82
N MET A 110 -4.42 3.87 -13.09
CA MET A 110 -5.46 3.49 -14.04
C MET A 110 -6.46 2.49 -13.41
N PRO A 111 -7.17 2.85 -12.33
CA PRO A 111 -8.11 1.95 -11.70
C PRO A 111 -9.31 1.69 -12.62
N VAL A 112 -9.87 0.47 -12.56
CA VAL A 112 -11.22 0.24 -13.11
C VAL A 112 -12.17 1.14 -12.34
N LYS A 113 -12.96 1.95 -13.06
CA LYS A 113 -13.97 2.84 -12.46
C LYS A 113 -14.73 2.07 -11.37
N ALA A 114 -14.72 2.63 -10.15
CA ALA A 114 -15.55 2.15 -9.05
C ALA A 114 -17.01 2.10 -9.55
N ILE A 115 -17.62 0.92 -9.55
CA ILE A 115 -19.07 0.81 -9.61
C ILE A 115 -19.56 1.46 -8.30
N ALA A 116 -20.38 2.50 -8.45
CA ALA A 116 -20.98 3.27 -7.35
C ALA A 116 -21.84 2.38 -6.46
#